data_AF-A0A2P9BJB7-F1
#
_entry.id   AF-A0A2P9BJB7-F1
#
_cell.length_a   1.000
_cell.length_b   1.000
_cell.length_c   1.000
_cell.angle_alpha   90.00
_cell.angle_beta   90.00
_cell.angle_gamma   90.00
#
_symmetry.space_group_name_H-M   'P 1'
#
loop_
_entity.id
_entity.type
_entity.pdbx_description
1 polymer ?
#
loop_
_entity_poly.entity_id
_entity_poly.type
_entity_poly.pdbx_seq_one_letter_code
_entity_poly.pdbx_strand_id
1 'polypeptide(L)'
;MKLHYSKILLFPLSLNILVASSSYAHNKNKPYITPDTPTTTLRMLSECDLYMPNYDKNPDMKSVKENFDRQTSQRFEEYEKRMSKKRQKCKEQCNKDIQQIILKDKIEKSLEEKVEKCCLMCGCGLGVVATGVGIFGSLAVYELKKAALLAAKQAALLEGAAEGASQGAAAGVAEVVKLIESTFGIKNIVGQELGSIFNVTNYNNEIVISGSIQAEYMASNCSALGAVSENPICNFVTQKGLVSLEGQETVRVVALSDMDVIITAVKDIVKKGTTTAETIKTQVTLSKTAEFEGAKKIVIDATYASSQTAIIASVVVILVIVLVMAIIYLILRYRRKKKMKKKQQYTKLLNE
;
A
#
# COMPACT_ATOMS: atom_id res chain seq x y z
N MET A 1 -1.82 -43.59 33.26
CA MET A 1 -3.16 -43.35 32.70
C MET A 1 -3.71 -42.06 33.32
N LYS A 2 -3.44 -40.92 32.67
CA LYS A 2 -3.87 -39.58 33.11
C LYS A 2 -4.68 -38.96 31.96
N LEU A 3 -5.82 -38.41 32.34
CA LEU A 3 -6.94 -37.97 31.51
C LEU A 3 -6.57 -36.75 30.64
N HIS A 4 -6.65 -36.89 29.31
CA HIS A 4 -6.65 -35.78 28.35
C HIS A 4 -7.94 -35.72 27.51
N TYR A 5 -9.04 -36.31 28.01
CA TYR A 5 -10.31 -36.37 27.28
C TYR A 5 -11.19 -35.12 27.45
N SER A 6 -10.81 -34.17 28.31
CA SER A 6 -11.61 -32.97 28.63
C SER A 6 -11.42 -31.78 27.67
N LYS A 7 -10.46 -31.81 26.73
CA LYS A 7 -10.25 -30.72 25.75
C LYS A 7 -11.06 -30.87 24.46
N ILE A 8 -11.55 -32.07 24.14
CA ILE A 8 -12.31 -32.33 22.90
C ILE A 8 -13.81 -32.02 23.08
N LEU A 9 -14.33 -32.10 24.31
CA LEU A 9 -15.72 -31.78 24.64
C LEU A 9 -16.01 -30.27 24.79
N LEU A 10 -14.98 -29.42 24.87
CA LEU A 10 -15.16 -27.96 24.96
C LEU A 10 -15.38 -27.29 23.60
N PHE A 11 -14.97 -27.95 22.50
CA PHE A 11 -15.15 -27.43 21.15
C PHE A 11 -16.62 -27.43 20.63
N PRO A 12 -17.46 -28.45 20.89
CA PRO A 12 -18.87 -28.41 20.49
C PRO A 12 -19.69 -27.41 21.33
N LEU A 13 -19.27 -27.09 22.55
CA LEU A 13 -19.97 -26.12 23.40
C LEU A 13 -19.78 -24.68 22.90
N SER A 14 -18.58 -24.33 22.40
CA SER A 14 -18.32 -23.01 21.78
C SER A 14 -19.05 -22.80 20.44
N LEU A 15 -19.30 -23.87 19.68
CA LEU A 15 -20.02 -23.79 18.40
C LEU A 15 -21.54 -23.64 18.59
N ASN A 16 -22.13 -24.23 19.63
CA ASN A 16 -23.55 -24.05 19.95
C ASN A 16 -23.88 -22.66 20.53
N ILE A 17 -22.93 -22.00 21.19
CA ILE A 17 -23.12 -20.61 21.67
C ILE A 17 -23.08 -19.63 20.48
N LEU A 18 -22.28 -19.91 19.43
CA LEU A 18 -22.23 -19.07 18.24
C LEU A 18 -23.51 -19.16 17.39
N VAL A 19 -24.11 -20.36 17.28
CA VAL A 19 -25.36 -20.58 16.51
C VAL A 19 -26.60 -20.07 17.25
N ALA A 20 -26.62 -20.09 18.59
CA ALA A 20 -27.70 -19.48 19.37
C ALA A 20 -27.66 -17.94 19.39
N SER A 21 -26.51 -17.33 19.05
CA SER A 21 -26.37 -15.87 18.98
C SER A 21 -26.78 -15.25 17.64
N SER A 22 -26.95 -16.04 16.58
CA SER A 22 -27.34 -15.54 15.26
C SER A 22 -28.84 -15.64 14.93
N SER A 23 -29.66 -16.17 15.86
CA SER A 23 -31.11 -16.34 15.66
C SER A 23 -31.99 -15.36 16.45
N TYR A 24 -31.41 -14.41 17.21
CA TYR A 24 -32.14 -13.20 17.62
C TYR A 24 -32.18 -12.20 16.48
N ALA A 25 -33.02 -12.52 15.50
CA ALA A 25 -33.64 -11.53 14.66
C ALA A 25 -34.48 -10.59 15.54
N HIS A 26 -34.01 -9.37 15.76
CA HIS A 26 -34.88 -8.20 15.86
C HIS A 26 -34.12 -6.93 15.48
N ASN A 27 -34.22 -6.63 14.19
CA ASN A 27 -34.00 -5.33 13.58
C ASN A 27 -34.69 -4.23 14.41
N LYS A 28 -33.90 -3.31 14.97
CA LYS A 28 -34.39 -2.02 15.50
C LYS A 28 -33.71 -0.86 14.77
N ASN A 29 -33.92 -0.75 13.46
CA ASN A 29 -33.89 0.56 12.82
C ASN A 29 -35.32 1.11 12.85
N LYS A 30 -35.55 2.12 13.72
CA LYS A 30 -36.78 2.90 13.72
C LYS A 30 -36.88 3.67 12.38
N PRO A 31 -37.97 3.52 11.61
CA PRO A 31 -38.38 4.52 10.66
C PRO A 31 -39.32 5.49 11.38
N TYR A 32 -38.79 6.57 11.94
CA TYR A 32 -39.60 7.77 12.18
C TYR A 32 -39.45 8.66 10.95
N ILE A 33 -40.26 8.36 9.94
CA ILE A 33 -40.60 9.36 8.92
C ILE A 33 -41.75 10.14 9.54
N THR A 34 -41.46 11.37 9.95
CA THR A 34 -42.46 12.39 10.26
C THR A 34 -43.37 12.53 9.04
N PRO A 35 -44.71 12.51 9.19
CA PRO A 35 -45.59 12.91 8.11
C PRO A 35 -45.54 14.43 8.00
N ASP A 36 -44.51 14.95 7.34
CA ASP A 36 -44.61 16.26 6.72
C ASP A 36 -45.59 16.09 5.57
N THR A 37 -46.81 16.60 5.76
CA THR A 37 -47.74 16.88 4.67
C THR A 37 -46.96 17.53 3.54
N PRO A 38 -46.78 16.86 2.39
CA PRO A 38 -46.43 17.57 1.18
C PRO A 38 -47.67 18.40 0.91
N THR A 39 -47.60 19.70 1.15
CA THR A 39 -48.38 20.60 0.33
C THR A 39 -47.99 20.23 -1.09
N THR A 40 -48.90 19.55 -1.80
CA THR A 40 -48.79 19.33 -3.22
C THR A 40 -48.89 20.70 -3.89
N THR A 41 -47.86 21.53 -3.75
CA THR A 41 -47.54 22.49 -4.77
C THR A 41 -47.07 21.60 -5.91
N LEU A 42 -48.00 21.28 -6.79
CA LEU A 42 -47.67 20.93 -8.16
C LEU A 42 -46.65 22.00 -8.61
N ARG A 43 -45.35 21.70 -8.53
CA ARG A 43 -44.35 22.28 -9.45
C ARG A 43 -44.61 21.67 -10.81
N MET A 44 -45.85 21.79 -11.29
CA MET A 44 -46.05 22.14 -12.68
C MET A 44 -45.21 23.41 -12.82
N LEU A 45 -44.14 23.32 -13.62
CA LEU A 45 -43.62 24.51 -14.26
C LEU A 45 -44.81 25.04 -15.06
N SER A 46 -45.67 25.83 -14.40
CA SER A 46 -46.51 26.77 -15.11
C SER A 46 -45.49 27.59 -15.87
N GLU A 47 -45.45 27.42 -17.19
CA GLU A 47 -44.83 28.39 -18.09
C GLU A 47 -45.53 29.71 -17.77
N CYS A 48 -45.00 30.45 -16.80
CA CYS A 48 -45.25 31.86 -16.75
C CYS A 48 -44.58 32.39 -18.00
N ASP A 49 -45.35 32.99 -18.91
CA ASP A 49 -44.82 33.81 -19.97
C ASP A 49 -44.02 34.94 -19.30
N LEU A 50 -42.73 34.68 -19.09
CA LEU A 50 -41.80 35.66 -18.59
C LEU A 50 -41.79 36.76 -19.63
N TYR A 51 -42.39 37.90 -19.28
CA TYR A 51 -42.21 39.13 -20.03
C TYR A 51 -40.70 39.32 -20.19
N MET A 52 -40.22 39.12 -21.41
CA MET A 52 -38.80 39.13 -21.76
C MET A 52 -38.55 40.48 -22.43
N PRO A 53 -38.23 41.54 -21.66
CA PRO A 53 -38.02 42.85 -22.23
C PRO A 53 -36.88 42.80 -23.25
N ASN A 54 -37.14 43.29 -24.46
CA ASN A 54 -36.21 43.28 -25.58
C ASN A 54 -35.13 44.35 -25.37
N TYR A 55 -34.13 44.03 -24.53
CA TYR A 55 -32.98 44.89 -24.23
C TYR A 55 -31.76 44.62 -25.13
N ASP A 56 -31.91 43.86 -26.22
CA ASP A 56 -30.80 43.45 -27.10
C ASP A 56 -30.02 44.63 -27.71
N LYS A 57 -30.60 45.84 -27.72
CA LYS A 57 -29.99 47.06 -28.27
C LYS A 57 -29.47 48.05 -27.20
N ASN A 58 -29.59 47.75 -25.90
CA ASN A 58 -29.06 48.63 -24.86
C ASN A 58 -27.54 48.36 -24.67
N PRO A 59 -26.67 49.35 -24.88
CA PRO A 59 -25.22 49.19 -24.78
C PRO A 59 -24.75 48.72 -23.39
N ASP A 60 -25.40 49.20 -22.32
CA ASP A 60 -25.05 48.80 -20.95
C ASP A 60 -25.41 47.34 -20.70
N MET A 61 -26.60 46.93 -21.12
CA MET A 61 -27.08 45.54 -20.98
C MET A 61 -26.22 44.57 -21.81
N LYS A 62 -25.76 45.00 -22.99
CA LYS A 62 -24.85 44.22 -23.83
C LYS A 62 -23.51 43.97 -23.13
N SER A 63 -22.94 44.98 -22.48
CA SER A 63 -21.67 44.83 -21.75
C SER A 63 -21.79 43.89 -20.54
N VAL A 64 -22.91 43.94 -19.81
CA VAL A 64 -23.19 43.05 -18.67
C VAL A 64 -23.35 41.61 -19.14
N LYS A 65 -24.09 41.40 -20.25
CA LYS A 65 -24.27 40.09 -20.88
C LYS A 65 -22.93 39.49 -21.32
N GLU A 66 -22.11 40.24 -22.04
CA GLU A 66 -20.79 39.78 -22.49
C GLU A 66 -19.85 39.43 -21.32
N ASN A 67 -19.90 40.21 -20.22
CA ASN A 67 -19.07 39.95 -19.05
C ASN A 67 -19.57 38.72 -18.26
N PHE A 68 -20.88 38.53 -18.17
CA PHE A 68 -21.49 37.33 -17.60
C PHE A 68 -21.17 36.08 -18.43
N ASP A 69 -21.30 36.16 -19.75
CA ASP A 69 -20.95 35.08 -20.68
C ASP A 69 -19.46 34.72 -20.56
N ARG A 70 -18.58 35.71 -20.48
CA ARG A 70 -17.13 35.49 -20.29
C ARG A 70 -16.81 34.80 -18.96
N GLN A 71 -17.38 35.28 -17.86
CA GLN A 71 -17.18 34.66 -16.53
C GLN A 71 -17.77 33.25 -16.47
N THR A 72 -18.92 33.07 -17.11
CA THR A 72 -19.62 31.78 -17.20
C THR A 72 -18.80 30.78 -18.00
N SER A 73 -18.25 31.17 -19.16
CA SER A 73 -17.32 30.34 -19.94
C SER A 73 -16.07 29.91 -19.14
N GLN A 74 -15.45 30.83 -18.40
CA GLN A 74 -14.29 30.50 -17.56
C GLN A 74 -14.64 29.46 -16.47
N ARG A 75 -15.79 29.63 -15.80
CA ARG A 75 -16.25 28.67 -14.80
C ARG A 75 -16.57 27.30 -15.41
N PHE A 76 -17.11 27.27 -16.63
CA PHE A 76 -17.34 26.03 -17.36
C PHE A 76 -16.04 25.31 -17.68
N GLU A 77 -15.01 26.01 -18.19
CA GLU A 77 -13.71 25.41 -18.44
C GLU A 77 -13.03 24.87 -17.17
N GLU A 78 -13.08 25.62 -16.06
CA GLU A 78 -12.55 25.16 -14.77
C GLU A 78 -13.32 23.96 -14.22
N TYR A 79 -14.65 23.95 -14.39
CA TYR A 79 -15.49 22.82 -14.01
C TYR A 79 -15.17 21.58 -14.86
N GLU A 80 -15.02 21.72 -16.17
CA GLU A 80 -14.65 20.63 -17.07
C GLU A 80 -13.26 20.07 -16.76
N LYS A 81 -12.26 20.93 -16.51
CA LYS A 81 -10.91 20.50 -16.08
C LYS A 81 -10.96 19.71 -14.77
N ARG A 82 -11.73 20.20 -13.78
CA ARG A 82 -11.93 19.48 -12.49
C ARG A 82 -12.64 18.16 -12.69
N MET A 83 -13.68 18.12 -13.52
CA MET A 83 -14.44 16.91 -13.84
C MET A 83 -13.59 15.89 -14.58
N SER A 84 -12.78 16.33 -15.54
CA SER A 84 -11.85 15.48 -16.29
C SER A 84 -10.81 14.83 -15.35
N LYS A 85 -10.16 15.61 -14.49
CA LYS A 85 -9.19 15.09 -13.50
C LYS A 85 -9.82 14.08 -12.55
N LYS A 86 -11.06 14.31 -12.08
CA LYS A 86 -11.80 13.36 -11.24
C LYS A 86 -12.16 12.08 -12.00
N ARG A 87 -12.62 12.20 -13.25
CA ARG A 87 -12.91 11.04 -14.13
C ARG A 87 -11.66 10.21 -14.39
N GLN A 88 -10.51 10.84 -14.65
CA GLN A 88 -9.24 10.15 -14.86
C GLN A 88 -8.80 9.36 -13.63
N LYS A 89 -8.84 9.97 -12.43
CA LYS A 89 -8.56 9.27 -11.17
C LYS A 89 -9.47 8.07 -10.94
N CYS A 90 -10.77 8.23 -11.20
CA CYS A 90 -11.74 7.13 -11.05
C CYS A 90 -11.48 6.00 -12.05
N LYS A 91 -11.12 6.33 -13.30
CA LYS A 91 -10.76 5.36 -14.34
C LYS A 91 -9.48 4.59 -13.98
N GLU A 92 -8.46 5.27 -13.45
CA GLU A 92 -7.24 4.62 -12.96
C GLU A 92 -7.51 3.70 -11.77
N GLN A 93 -8.34 4.12 -10.82
CA GLN A 93 -8.74 3.29 -9.68
C GLN A 93 -9.53 2.05 -10.15
N CYS A 94 -10.53 2.25 -11.01
CA CYS A 94 -11.32 1.16 -11.60
C CYS A 94 -10.43 0.19 -12.37
N ASN A 95 -9.46 0.66 -13.16
CA ASN A 95 -8.51 -0.20 -13.86
C ASN A 95 -7.66 -1.04 -12.89
N LYS A 96 -7.21 -0.46 -11.77
CA LYS A 96 -6.48 -1.19 -10.71
C LYS A 96 -7.36 -2.25 -10.05
N ASP A 97 -8.61 -1.89 -9.72
CA ASP A 97 -9.57 -2.81 -9.11
C ASP A 97 -9.92 -3.95 -10.08
N ILE A 98 -10.10 -3.67 -11.37
CA ILE A 98 -10.31 -4.67 -12.42
C ILE A 98 -9.09 -5.60 -12.54
N GLN A 99 -7.87 -5.08 -12.54
CA GLN A 99 -6.65 -5.90 -12.57
C GLN A 99 -6.57 -6.81 -11.34
N GLN A 100 -6.95 -6.31 -10.16
CA GLN A 100 -7.02 -7.10 -8.93
C GLN A 100 -8.11 -8.19 -9.01
N ILE A 101 -9.29 -7.88 -9.55
CA ILE A 101 -10.38 -8.84 -9.76
C ILE A 101 -9.95 -9.92 -10.76
N ILE A 102 -9.32 -9.56 -11.89
CA ILE A 102 -8.82 -10.52 -12.89
C ILE A 102 -7.76 -11.45 -12.27
N LEU A 103 -6.82 -10.89 -11.49
CA LEU A 103 -5.82 -11.71 -10.80
C LEU A 103 -6.47 -12.64 -9.78
N LYS A 104 -7.48 -12.16 -9.05
CA LYS A 104 -8.23 -12.95 -8.07
C LYS A 104 -9.05 -14.05 -8.73
N ASP A 105 -9.77 -13.75 -9.81
CA ASP A 105 -10.54 -14.70 -10.62
C ASP A 105 -9.62 -15.74 -11.29
N LYS A 106 -8.42 -15.34 -11.74
CA LYS A 106 -7.43 -16.29 -12.26
C LYS A 106 -6.92 -17.24 -11.17
N ILE A 107 -6.75 -16.77 -9.94
CA ILE A 107 -6.39 -17.61 -8.79
C ILE A 107 -7.56 -18.53 -8.44
N GLU A 108 -8.78 -17.99 -8.31
CA GLU A 108 -10.00 -18.74 -7.98
C GLU A 108 -10.30 -19.80 -9.05
N LYS A 109 -10.26 -19.48 -10.35
CA LYS A 109 -10.36 -20.47 -11.43
C LYS A 109 -9.25 -21.52 -11.40
N SER A 110 -8.01 -21.12 -11.09
CA SER A 110 -6.92 -22.11 -10.96
C SER A 110 -7.07 -23.00 -9.72
N LEU A 111 -7.78 -22.52 -8.69
CA LEU A 111 -8.15 -23.30 -7.52
C LEU A 111 -9.33 -24.21 -7.84
N GLU A 112 -10.38 -23.72 -8.50
CA GLU A 112 -11.54 -24.49 -8.93
C GLU A 112 -11.13 -25.59 -9.92
N GLU A 113 -10.35 -25.29 -10.96
CA GLU A 113 -9.87 -26.30 -11.92
C GLU A 113 -9.01 -27.38 -11.21
N LYS A 114 -8.26 -27.02 -10.17
CA LYS A 114 -7.46 -27.99 -9.39
C LYS A 114 -8.27 -28.74 -8.35
N VAL A 115 -9.27 -28.11 -7.75
CA VAL A 115 -10.23 -28.73 -6.83
C VAL A 115 -11.15 -29.67 -7.59
N GLU A 116 -11.57 -29.32 -8.80
CA GLU A 116 -12.35 -30.17 -9.70
C GLU A 116 -11.50 -31.34 -10.21
N LYS A 117 -10.22 -31.11 -10.56
CA LYS A 117 -9.28 -32.20 -10.87
C LYS A 117 -8.99 -33.10 -9.67
N CYS A 118 -8.97 -32.53 -8.45
CA CYS A 118 -8.85 -33.26 -7.19
C CYS A 118 -10.14 -34.04 -6.86
N CYS A 119 -11.32 -33.46 -7.09
CA CYS A 119 -12.63 -34.08 -6.92
C CYS A 119 -12.90 -35.15 -8.00
N LEU A 120 -12.45 -34.98 -9.24
CA LEU A 120 -12.50 -36.00 -10.29
C LEU A 120 -11.56 -37.18 -9.97
N MET A 121 -10.41 -36.93 -9.34
CA MET A 121 -9.57 -38.01 -8.78
C MET A 121 -10.16 -38.64 -7.50
N CYS A 122 -11.00 -37.92 -6.75
CA CYS A 122 -11.61 -38.38 -5.51
C CYS A 122 -13.00 -39.06 -5.72
N GLY A 123 -13.69 -38.74 -6.81
CA GLY A 123 -15.06 -39.20 -7.12
C GLY A 123 -15.14 -40.46 -7.98
N CYS A 124 -14.07 -40.81 -8.70
CA CYS A 124 -13.98 -42.07 -9.46
C CYS A 124 -13.15 -43.14 -8.72
N GLY A 125 -13.42 -43.33 -7.42
CA GLY A 125 -12.64 -44.25 -6.59
C GLY A 125 -13.35 -44.75 -5.33
N LEU A 126 -14.63 -45.12 -5.40
CA LEU A 126 -15.34 -45.89 -4.36
C LEU A 126 -14.75 -47.31 -4.12
N GLY A 127 -13.47 -47.53 -4.42
CA GLY A 127 -12.76 -48.79 -4.30
C GLY A 127 -11.29 -48.71 -3.84
N VAL A 128 -10.76 -47.54 -3.45
CA VAL A 128 -9.39 -47.46 -2.90
C VAL A 128 -9.40 -46.92 -1.47
N VAL A 129 -9.64 -47.84 -0.54
CA VAL A 129 -9.20 -47.71 0.85
C VAL A 129 -7.67 -47.71 0.86
N ALA A 130 -7.04 -46.57 1.20
CA ALA A 130 -5.88 -46.45 2.11
C ALA A 130 -4.94 -45.25 1.88
N THR A 131 -4.94 -44.55 0.74
CA THR A 131 -3.85 -43.58 0.44
C THR A 131 -4.22 -42.09 0.54
N GLY A 132 -5.49 -41.73 0.73
CA GLY A 132 -5.95 -40.33 0.62
C GLY A 132 -5.70 -39.41 1.83
N VAL A 133 -5.46 -39.94 3.03
CA VAL A 133 -5.47 -39.12 4.26
C VAL A 133 -4.21 -38.24 4.40
N GLY A 134 -3.11 -38.53 3.68
CA GLY A 134 -1.89 -37.71 3.69
C GLY A 134 -1.92 -36.50 2.73
N ILE A 135 -2.85 -36.45 1.78
CA ILE A 135 -2.84 -35.45 0.70
C ILE A 135 -3.64 -34.19 1.07
N PHE A 136 -4.66 -34.30 1.92
CA PHE A 136 -5.49 -33.15 2.29
C PHE A 136 -4.80 -32.19 3.27
N GLY A 137 -3.94 -32.70 4.17
CA GLY A 137 -3.19 -31.86 5.11
C GLY A 137 -2.17 -30.94 4.42
N SER A 138 -1.52 -31.42 3.36
CA SER A 138 -0.50 -30.64 2.62
C SER A 138 -1.11 -29.50 1.80
N LEU A 139 -2.35 -29.64 1.32
CA LEU A 139 -3.06 -28.58 0.58
C LEU A 139 -3.36 -27.36 1.46
N ALA A 140 -3.85 -27.59 2.69
CA ALA A 140 -4.17 -26.52 3.63
C ALA A 140 -2.92 -25.73 4.05
N VAL A 141 -1.80 -26.42 4.30
CA VAL A 141 -0.52 -25.78 4.68
C VAL A 141 0.05 -24.97 3.51
N TYR A 142 -0.17 -25.41 2.26
CA TYR A 142 0.27 -24.67 1.08
C TYR A 142 -0.48 -23.34 0.90
N GLU A 143 -1.80 -23.31 1.11
CA GLU A 143 -2.57 -22.06 1.07
C GLU A 143 -2.19 -21.10 2.20
N LEU A 144 -1.93 -21.63 3.41
CA LEU A 144 -1.39 -20.83 4.52
C LEU A 144 -0.03 -20.23 4.19
N LYS A 145 0.86 -20.99 3.52
CA LYS A 145 2.16 -20.49 3.06
C LYS A 145 2.00 -19.32 2.09
N LYS A 146 1.07 -19.41 1.14
CA LYS A 146 0.80 -18.30 0.21
C LYS A 146 0.27 -17.06 0.92
N ALA A 147 -0.69 -17.23 1.83
CA ALA A 147 -1.23 -16.13 2.62
C ALA A 147 -0.14 -15.45 3.46
N ALA A 148 0.75 -16.25 4.08
CA ALA A 148 1.89 -15.74 4.84
C ALA A 148 2.88 -14.96 3.96
N LEU A 149 3.18 -15.45 2.75
CA LEU A 149 4.06 -14.74 1.80
C LEU A 149 3.44 -13.42 1.33
N LEU A 150 2.12 -13.38 1.12
CA LEU A 150 1.42 -12.15 0.74
C LEU A 150 1.47 -11.11 1.88
N ALA A 151 1.18 -11.53 3.11
CA ALA A 151 1.27 -10.66 4.28
C ALA A 151 2.72 -10.17 4.51
N ALA A 152 3.71 -11.05 4.34
CA ALA A 152 5.12 -10.70 4.45
C ALA A 152 5.54 -9.65 3.42
N LYS A 153 5.08 -9.79 2.17
CA LYS A 153 5.36 -8.81 1.10
C LYS A 153 4.75 -7.45 1.40
N GLN A 154 3.51 -7.40 1.88
CA GLN A 154 2.87 -6.14 2.28
C GLN A 154 3.63 -5.47 3.43
N ALA A 155 4.03 -6.24 4.45
CA ALA A 155 4.81 -5.71 5.56
C ALA A 155 6.21 -5.22 5.10
N ALA A 156 6.88 -5.95 4.20
CA ALA A 156 8.15 -5.53 3.63
C ALA A 156 8.06 -4.23 2.83
N LEU A 157 6.98 -4.02 2.07
CA LEU A 157 6.72 -2.76 1.37
C LEU A 157 6.52 -1.59 2.32
N LEU A 158 5.79 -1.78 3.42
CA LEU A 158 5.57 -0.75 4.43
C LEU A 158 6.87 -0.37 5.16
N GLU A 159 7.63 -1.37 5.60
CA GLU A 159 8.91 -1.17 6.27
C GLU A 159 9.94 -0.54 5.33
N GLY A 160 10.02 -1.02 4.07
CA GLY A 160 10.89 -0.45 3.06
C GLY A 160 10.54 1.01 2.72
N ALA A 161 9.25 1.34 2.63
CA ALA A 161 8.81 2.71 2.38
C ALA A 161 9.11 3.65 3.56
N ALA A 162 8.97 3.18 4.81
CA ALA A 162 9.31 3.95 6.00
C ALA A 162 10.82 4.25 6.06
N GLU A 163 11.65 3.24 5.83
CA GLU A 163 13.11 3.39 5.80
C GLU A 163 13.53 4.32 4.66
N GLY A 164 12.96 4.14 3.48
CA GLY A 164 13.22 5.01 2.33
C GLY A 164 12.82 6.46 2.57
N ALA A 165 11.68 6.72 3.22
CA ALA A 165 11.28 8.08 3.58
C ALA A 165 12.26 8.72 4.57
N SER A 166 12.70 7.98 5.59
CA SER A 166 13.64 8.49 6.59
C SER A 166 15.02 8.80 6.01
N GLN A 167 15.61 7.87 5.27
CA GLN A 167 16.95 8.03 4.69
C GLN A 167 16.96 9.03 3.52
N GLY A 168 15.90 9.04 2.71
CA GLY A 168 15.74 10.02 1.64
C GLY A 168 15.71 11.44 2.19
N ALA A 169 14.93 11.68 3.25
CA ALA A 169 14.86 13.01 3.82
C ALA A 169 16.16 13.43 4.53
N ALA A 170 16.83 12.51 5.24
CA ALA A 170 18.15 12.76 5.82
C ALA A 170 19.20 13.12 4.75
N ALA A 171 19.20 12.40 3.61
CA ALA A 171 20.09 12.71 2.48
C ALA A 171 19.77 14.07 1.85
N GLY A 172 18.48 14.43 1.75
CA GLY A 172 18.04 15.75 1.29
C GLY A 172 18.57 16.88 2.17
N VAL A 173 18.47 16.73 3.49
CA VAL A 173 19.02 17.69 4.46
C VAL A 173 20.53 17.83 4.28
N ALA A 174 21.26 16.72 4.24
CA ALA A 174 22.71 16.73 4.09
C ALA A 174 23.16 17.42 2.79
N GLU A 175 22.46 17.16 1.68
CA GLU A 175 22.78 17.79 0.40
C GLU A 175 22.47 19.30 0.40
N VAL A 176 21.35 19.73 1.01
CA VAL A 176 21.05 21.16 1.15
C VAL A 176 22.11 21.87 1.99
N VAL A 177 22.50 21.31 3.14
CA VAL A 177 23.53 21.89 4.00
C VAL A 177 24.85 22.01 3.25
N LYS A 178 25.30 20.93 2.59
CA LYS A 178 26.52 20.92 1.77
C LYS A 178 26.48 21.96 0.64
N LEU A 179 25.34 22.09 -0.04
CA LEU A 179 25.17 23.07 -1.10
C LEU A 179 25.18 24.50 -0.57
N ILE A 180 24.60 24.76 0.60
CA ILE A 180 24.67 26.08 1.25
C ILE A 180 26.12 26.43 1.60
N GLU A 181 26.86 25.50 2.20
CA GLU A 181 28.28 25.69 2.53
C GLU A 181 29.12 25.99 1.29
N SER A 182 28.93 25.21 0.21
CA SER A 182 29.72 25.39 -1.02
C SER A 182 29.31 26.61 -1.86
N THR A 183 28.04 27.01 -1.83
CA THR A 183 27.52 28.13 -2.66
C THR A 183 27.77 29.47 -1.99
N PHE A 184 27.53 29.55 -0.68
CA PHE A 184 27.60 30.81 0.06
C PHE A 184 28.80 30.91 1.00
N GLY A 185 29.57 29.82 1.20
CA GLY A 185 30.70 29.78 2.13
C GLY A 185 30.30 29.92 3.61
N ILE A 186 29.03 29.70 3.93
CA ILE A 186 28.47 29.82 5.28
C ILE A 186 28.66 28.48 5.99
N LYS A 187 29.28 28.47 7.17
CA LYS A 187 29.38 27.27 8.02
C LYS A 187 28.40 27.30 9.19
N ASN A 188 28.14 28.50 9.70
CA ASN A 188 27.25 28.76 10.81
C ASN A 188 26.37 29.94 10.45
N ILE A 189 25.13 29.95 10.92
CA ILE A 189 24.22 31.10 10.82
C ILE A 189 23.97 31.59 12.24
N VAL A 190 24.30 32.85 12.52
CA VAL A 190 24.16 33.47 13.86
C VAL A 190 24.78 32.59 14.98
N GLY A 191 25.95 32.01 14.71
CA GLY A 191 26.68 31.15 15.66
C GLY A 191 26.12 29.74 15.85
N GLN A 192 25.07 29.35 15.11
CA GLN A 192 24.50 28.00 15.14
C GLN A 192 24.88 27.22 13.87
N GLU A 193 25.22 25.94 14.03
CA GLU A 193 25.55 25.05 12.92
C GLU A 193 24.34 24.84 11.99
N LEU A 194 24.60 24.77 10.68
CA LEU A 194 23.57 24.58 9.66
C LEU A 194 22.72 23.32 9.89
N GLY A 195 23.32 22.24 10.37
CA GLY A 195 22.62 20.99 10.67
C GLY A 195 21.64 21.08 11.85
N SER A 196 21.75 22.10 12.70
CA SER A 196 20.77 22.36 13.76
C SER A 196 19.59 23.21 13.28
N ILE A 197 19.81 24.04 12.25
CA ILE A 197 18.79 24.94 11.69
C ILE A 197 17.95 24.20 10.65
N PHE A 198 18.61 23.45 9.77
CA PHE A 198 17.96 22.70 8.69
C PHE A 198 17.82 21.23 9.05
N ASN A 199 16.58 20.76 9.02
CA ASN A 199 16.18 19.42 9.38
C ASN A 199 15.18 18.86 8.37
N VAL A 200 14.74 17.63 8.62
CA VAL A 200 13.82 16.86 7.77
C VAL A 200 12.51 17.60 7.45
N THR A 201 12.09 18.55 8.29
CA THR A 201 10.81 19.26 8.14
C THR A 201 10.92 20.57 7.34
N ASN A 202 12.11 21.17 7.25
CA ASN A 202 12.26 22.53 6.72
C ASN A 202 13.31 22.65 5.61
N TYR A 203 14.07 21.60 5.28
CA TYR A 203 15.10 21.62 4.22
C TYR A 203 14.56 21.88 2.80
N ASN A 204 13.25 21.73 2.59
CA ASN A 204 12.58 22.04 1.33
C ASN A 204 11.81 23.37 1.36
N ASN A 205 11.89 24.11 2.47
CA ASN A 205 11.20 25.38 2.63
C ASN A 205 12.10 26.53 2.20
N GLU A 206 11.92 26.96 0.95
CA GLU A 206 12.68 28.07 0.35
C GLU A 206 12.65 29.34 1.19
N ILE A 207 11.52 29.66 1.85
CA ILE A 207 11.36 30.87 2.65
C ILE A 207 12.21 30.80 3.91
N VAL A 208 12.22 29.66 4.60
CA VAL A 208 13.02 29.46 5.81
C VAL A 208 14.51 29.51 5.49
N ILE A 209 14.92 28.85 4.40
CA ILE A 209 16.32 28.80 3.99
C ILE A 209 16.79 30.18 3.52
N SER A 210 16.03 30.83 2.63
CA SER A 210 16.38 32.17 2.16
C SER A 210 16.41 33.19 3.29
N GLY A 211 15.42 33.19 4.18
CA GLY A 211 15.41 34.08 5.35
C GLY A 211 16.61 33.87 6.28
N SER A 212 17.03 32.62 6.50
CA SER A 212 18.20 32.31 7.33
C SER A 212 19.50 32.80 6.69
N ILE A 213 19.66 32.61 5.38
CA ILE A 213 20.84 33.08 4.63
C ILE A 213 20.87 34.61 4.54
N GLN A 214 19.70 35.24 4.37
CA GLN A 214 19.57 36.70 4.37
C GLN A 214 19.95 37.30 5.72
N ALA A 215 19.56 36.68 6.83
CA ALA A 215 19.97 37.13 8.16
C ALA A 215 21.50 37.11 8.31
N GLU A 216 22.17 36.05 7.84
CA GLU A 216 23.63 35.96 7.84
C GLU A 216 24.28 36.98 6.89
N TYR A 217 23.68 37.22 5.72
CA TYR A 217 24.12 38.26 4.77
C TYR A 217 24.10 39.66 5.41
N MET A 218 23.01 40.00 6.09
CA MET A 218 22.88 41.28 6.79
C MET A 218 23.86 41.39 7.96
N ALA A 219 24.08 40.30 8.71
CA ALA A 219 25.05 40.26 9.80
C ALA A 219 26.51 40.35 9.33
N SER A 220 26.78 39.94 8.07
CA SER A 220 28.11 39.93 7.47
C SER A 220 28.65 41.31 7.09
N ASN A 221 27.86 42.39 7.23
CA ASN A 221 28.26 43.77 6.91
C ASN A 221 28.94 43.90 5.53
N CYS A 222 28.35 43.29 4.50
CA CYS A 222 28.87 43.34 3.14
C CYS A 222 29.04 44.81 2.69
N SER A 223 30.25 45.16 2.24
CA SER A 223 30.58 46.52 1.81
C SER A 223 29.99 46.83 0.43
N ALA A 224 29.52 48.06 0.21
CA ALA A 224 29.06 48.48 -1.11
C ALA A 224 30.24 48.60 -2.10
N LEU A 225 29.99 48.16 -3.35
CA LEU A 225 30.76 48.33 -4.58
C LEU A 225 32.16 48.97 -4.43
N GLY A 226 33.20 48.13 -4.43
CA GLY A 226 34.61 48.55 -4.57
C GLY A 226 35.58 47.89 -3.60
N ALA A 227 35.10 47.37 -2.46
CA ALA A 227 35.90 46.59 -1.53
C ALA A 227 35.60 45.10 -1.68
N VAL A 228 36.63 44.28 -1.95
CA VAL A 228 36.51 42.82 -1.89
C VAL A 228 36.29 42.43 -0.43
N SER A 229 35.07 42.03 -0.11
CA SER A 229 34.78 41.42 1.19
C SER A 229 35.47 40.05 1.25
N GLU A 230 36.20 39.75 2.33
CA GLU A 230 36.73 38.39 2.57
C GLU A 230 35.60 37.37 2.82
N ASN A 231 34.40 37.84 3.16
CA ASN A 231 33.25 36.98 3.41
C ASN A 231 32.67 36.41 2.08
N PRO A 232 32.64 35.07 1.91
CA PRO A 232 32.21 34.43 0.67
C PRO A 232 30.78 34.78 0.23
N ILE A 233 29.86 35.01 1.17
CA ILE A 233 28.46 35.34 0.85
C ILE A 233 28.35 36.68 0.12
N CYS A 234 29.15 37.67 0.53
CA CYS A 234 29.17 39.00 -0.10
C CYS A 234 29.74 38.93 -1.52
N ASN A 235 30.78 38.11 -1.73
CA ASN A 235 31.35 37.89 -3.07
C ASN A 235 30.36 37.20 -3.99
N PHE A 236 29.66 36.16 -3.50
CA PHE A 236 28.63 35.47 -4.27
C PHE A 236 27.53 36.43 -4.74
N VAL A 237 26.97 37.22 -3.80
CA VAL A 237 25.87 38.15 -4.10
C VAL A 237 26.32 39.25 -5.06
N THR A 238 27.48 39.87 -4.81
CA THR A 238 28.00 40.95 -5.67
C THR A 238 28.29 40.44 -7.09
N GLN A 239 28.85 39.24 -7.22
CA GLN A 239 29.17 38.65 -8.52
C GLN A 239 27.91 38.26 -9.31
N LYS A 240 26.89 37.72 -8.63
CA LYS A 240 25.65 37.25 -9.27
C LYS A 240 24.58 38.32 -9.42
N GLY A 241 24.71 39.46 -8.74
CA GLY A 241 23.82 40.62 -8.86
C GLY A 241 23.96 41.38 -10.17
N LEU A 242 25.05 41.20 -10.91
CA LEU A 242 25.30 41.83 -12.21
C LEU A 242 24.96 40.86 -13.34
N VAL A 243 23.87 41.12 -14.07
CA VAL A 243 23.45 40.33 -15.23
C VAL A 243 23.67 41.14 -16.51
N SER A 244 24.52 40.65 -17.41
CA SER A 244 24.64 41.21 -18.77
C SER A 244 23.51 40.70 -19.66
N LEU A 245 22.73 41.62 -20.22
CA LEU A 245 21.87 41.37 -21.36
C LEU A 245 22.65 41.73 -22.62
N GLU A 246 22.98 40.72 -23.43
CA GLU A 246 23.61 40.92 -24.74
C GLU A 246 22.56 41.37 -25.76
N GLY A 247 22.62 42.64 -26.15
CA GLY A 247 22.01 43.15 -27.37
C GLY A 247 23.05 43.29 -28.48
N GLN A 248 22.59 43.36 -29.73
CA GLN A 248 23.42 43.30 -30.95
C GLN A 248 24.46 44.44 -31.08
N GLU A 249 24.44 45.47 -30.22
CA GLU A 249 25.43 46.56 -30.23
C GLU A 249 25.68 47.27 -28.87
N THR A 250 25.00 46.90 -27.77
CA THR A 250 25.28 47.43 -26.42
C THR A 250 25.06 46.36 -25.34
N VAL A 251 25.98 46.27 -24.38
CA VAL A 251 25.83 45.45 -23.17
C VAL A 251 25.03 46.24 -22.14
N ARG A 252 23.80 45.83 -21.85
CA ARG A 252 23.03 46.40 -20.73
C ARG A 252 23.25 45.53 -19.50
N VAL A 253 23.83 46.11 -18.45
CA VAL A 253 23.96 45.45 -17.15
C VAL A 253 22.72 45.78 -16.32
N VAL A 254 21.97 44.76 -15.94
CA VAL A 254 20.85 44.88 -15.00
C VAL A 254 21.36 44.45 -13.62
N ALA A 255 21.17 45.32 -12.64
CA ALA A 255 21.41 44.98 -11.24
C ALA A 255 20.16 44.29 -10.68
N LEU A 256 20.30 43.03 -10.28
CA LEU A 256 19.29 42.35 -9.47
C LEU A 256 19.43 42.79 -8.01
N SER A 257 18.33 42.74 -7.26
CA SER A 257 18.44 42.94 -5.82
C SER A 257 19.23 41.78 -5.20
N ASP A 258 20.07 42.08 -4.21
CA ASP A 258 20.84 41.07 -3.46
C ASP A 258 19.95 39.93 -2.95
N MET A 259 18.73 40.28 -2.55
CA MET A 259 17.74 39.33 -2.05
C MET A 259 17.23 38.38 -3.14
N ASP A 260 17.01 38.89 -4.37
CA ASP A 260 16.57 38.06 -5.50
C ASP A 260 17.65 37.05 -5.92
N VAL A 261 18.92 37.45 -5.83
CA VAL A 261 20.07 36.56 -6.06
C VAL A 261 20.08 35.41 -5.07
N ILE A 262 19.92 35.71 -3.77
CA ILE A 262 19.88 34.70 -2.71
C ILE A 262 18.67 33.78 -2.91
N ILE A 263 17.48 34.33 -3.16
CA ILE A 263 16.25 33.54 -3.37
C ILE A 263 16.40 32.60 -4.56
N THR A 264 16.97 33.07 -5.67
CA THR A 264 17.17 32.26 -6.87
C THR A 264 18.16 31.11 -6.62
N ALA A 265 19.27 31.39 -5.94
CA ALA A 265 20.25 30.37 -5.57
C ALA A 265 19.65 29.32 -4.61
N VAL A 266 18.86 29.78 -3.62
CA VAL A 266 18.17 28.88 -2.67
C VAL A 266 17.17 27.98 -3.38
N LYS A 267 16.43 28.48 -4.37
CA LYS A 267 15.53 27.67 -5.21
C LYS A 267 16.27 26.52 -5.88
N ASP A 268 17.42 26.80 -6.48
CA ASP A 268 18.25 25.78 -7.13
C ASP A 268 18.79 24.75 -6.13
N ILE A 269 19.19 25.20 -4.94
CA ILE A 269 19.66 24.32 -3.85
C ILE A 269 18.53 23.41 -3.36
N VAL A 270 17.36 23.96 -3.07
CA VAL A 270 16.19 23.21 -2.63
C VAL A 270 15.77 22.20 -3.70
N LYS A 271 15.80 22.59 -4.98
CA LYS A 271 15.51 21.70 -6.10
C LYS A 271 16.49 20.52 -6.17
N LYS A 272 17.80 20.77 -6.00
CA LYS A 272 18.81 19.71 -5.96
C LYS A 272 18.63 18.80 -4.74
N GLY A 273 18.44 19.39 -3.56
CA GLY A 273 18.22 18.66 -2.32
C GLY A 273 16.96 17.78 -2.34
N THR A 274 15.86 18.28 -2.88
CA THR A 274 14.62 17.51 -3.07
C THR A 274 14.79 16.39 -4.09
N THR A 275 15.51 16.63 -5.18
CA THR A 275 15.84 15.60 -6.18
C THR A 275 16.70 14.49 -5.57
N THR A 276 17.72 14.84 -4.79
CA THR A 276 18.56 13.87 -4.05
C THR A 276 17.73 13.08 -3.06
N ALA A 277 16.83 13.74 -2.32
CA ALA A 277 15.94 13.09 -1.37
C ALA A 277 15.03 12.05 -2.03
N GLU A 278 14.41 12.40 -3.17
CA GLU A 278 13.54 11.48 -3.93
C GLU A 278 14.31 10.30 -4.53
N THR A 279 15.52 10.55 -5.02
CA THR A 279 16.39 9.51 -5.59
C THR A 279 16.78 8.49 -4.52
N ILE A 280 17.31 8.97 -3.39
CA ILE A 280 17.72 8.10 -2.27
C ILE A 280 16.50 7.40 -1.66
N LYS A 281 15.37 8.09 -1.50
CA LYS A 281 14.12 7.48 -1.04
C LYS A 281 13.74 6.28 -1.91
N THR A 282 13.77 6.43 -3.22
CA THR A 282 13.40 5.37 -4.17
C THR A 282 14.39 4.21 -4.09
N GLN A 283 15.69 4.50 -4.09
CA GLN A 283 16.75 3.49 -4.00
C GLN A 283 16.66 2.68 -2.70
N VAL A 284 16.56 3.36 -1.56
CA VAL A 284 16.48 2.73 -0.23
C VAL A 284 15.18 1.95 -0.09
N THR A 285 14.05 2.48 -0.58
CA THR A 285 12.77 1.76 -0.56
C THR A 285 12.88 0.42 -1.30
N LEU A 286 13.47 0.42 -2.50
CA LEU A 286 13.65 -0.80 -3.29
C LEU A 286 14.60 -1.79 -2.60
N SER A 287 15.76 -1.31 -2.14
CA SER A 287 16.77 -2.13 -1.47
C SER A 287 16.24 -2.76 -0.19
N LYS A 288 15.60 -1.97 0.68
CA LYS A 288 15.08 -2.43 1.98
C LYS A 288 13.85 -3.30 1.84
N THR A 289 12.96 -3.02 0.87
CA THR A 289 11.83 -3.92 0.57
C THR A 289 12.34 -5.31 0.19
N ALA A 290 13.36 -5.39 -0.68
CA ALA A 290 13.94 -6.67 -1.10
C ALA A 290 14.60 -7.42 0.07
N GLU A 291 15.33 -6.70 0.94
CA GLU A 291 15.95 -7.25 2.15
C GLU A 291 14.90 -7.82 3.11
N PHE A 292 13.85 -7.05 3.42
CA PHE A 292 12.77 -7.49 4.31
C PHE A 292 11.93 -8.62 3.71
N GLU A 293 11.63 -8.58 2.41
CA GLU A 293 10.92 -9.67 1.72
C GLU A 293 11.74 -10.96 1.75
N GLY A 294 13.05 -10.87 1.49
CA GLY A 294 13.97 -12.00 1.58
C GLY A 294 14.03 -12.60 2.98
N ALA A 295 14.23 -11.77 4.00
CA ALA A 295 14.28 -12.20 5.40
C ALA A 295 12.99 -12.90 5.84
N LYS A 296 11.82 -12.32 5.53
CA LYS A 296 10.51 -12.90 5.88
C LYS A 296 10.25 -14.20 5.13
N LYS A 297 10.62 -14.29 3.86
CA LYS A 297 10.50 -15.52 3.07
C LYS A 297 11.31 -16.67 3.68
N ILE A 298 12.55 -16.42 4.12
CA ILE A 298 13.40 -17.42 4.78
C ILE A 298 12.70 -17.98 6.03
N VAL A 299 12.14 -17.11 6.87
CA VAL A 299 11.41 -17.52 8.08
C VAL A 299 10.18 -18.35 7.75
N ILE A 300 9.41 -17.95 6.72
CA ILE A 300 8.23 -18.69 6.26
C ILE A 300 8.61 -20.06 5.70
N ASP A 301 9.65 -20.13 4.87
CA ASP A 301 10.12 -21.38 4.27
C ASP A 301 10.64 -22.36 5.35
N ALA A 302 11.38 -21.87 6.35
CA ALA A 302 11.83 -22.67 7.48
C ALA A 302 10.65 -23.21 8.32
N THR A 303 9.66 -22.35 8.61
CA THR A 303 8.47 -22.74 9.37
C THR A 303 7.63 -23.77 8.60
N TYR A 304 7.47 -23.58 7.28
CA TYR A 304 6.78 -24.53 6.41
C TYR A 304 7.50 -25.89 6.35
N ALA A 305 8.82 -25.90 6.21
CA ALA A 305 9.60 -27.13 6.20
C ALA A 305 9.41 -27.92 7.50
N SER A 306 9.50 -27.25 8.66
CA SER A 306 9.28 -27.89 9.97
C SER A 306 7.87 -28.51 10.09
N SER A 307 6.85 -27.82 9.56
CA SER A 307 5.47 -28.26 9.58
C SER A 307 5.25 -29.47 8.67
N GLN A 308 5.86 -29.49 7.48
CA GLN A 308 5.82 -30.65 6.60
C GLN A 308 6.50 -31.87 7.22
N THR A 309 7.67 -31.69 7.84
CA THR A 309 8.37 -32.80 8.52
C THR A 309 7.51 -33.39 9.64
N ALA A 310 6.84 -32.55 10.43
CA ALA A 310 5.92 -33.01 11.48
C ALA A 310 4.72 -33.78 10.91
N ILE A 311 4.13 -33.32 9.81
CA ILE A 311 3.02 -34.01 9.14
C ILE A 311 3.48 -35.37 8.61
N ILE A 312 4.62 -35.44 7.91
CA ILE A 312 5.17 -36.68 7.36
C ILE A 312 5.44 -37.69 8.49
N ALA A 313 6.06 -37.26 9.58
CA ALA A 313 6.32 -38.12 10.74
C ALA A 313 5.01 -38.70 11.32
N SER A 314 3.96 -37.89 11.45
CA SER A 314 2.64 -38.34 11.90
C SER A 314 2.03 -39.40 10.96
N VAL A 315 2.11 -39.18 9.64
CA VAL A 315 1.61 -40.15 8.64
C VAL A 315 2.37 -41.47 8.72
N VAL A 316 3.70 -41.44 8.84
CA VAL A 316 4.53 -42.66 8.97
C VAL A 316 4.13 -43.45 10.22
N VAL A 317 3.92 -42.78 11.36
CA VAL A 317 3.49 -43.45 12.60
C VAL A 317 2.13 -44.13 12.41
N ILE A 318 1.16 -43.46 11.77
CA ILE A 318 -0.16 -44.05 11.49
C ILE A 318 -0.03 -45.29 10.59
N LEU A 319 0.80 -45.22 9.54
CA LEU A 319 1.02 -46.36 8.63
C LEU A 319 1.64 -47.58 9.35
N VAL A 320 2.59 -47.36 10.25
CA VAL A 320 3.19 -48.43 11.06
C VAL A 320 2.15 -49.09 11.96
N ILE A 321 1.29 -48.31 12.63
CA ILE A 321 0.22 -48.85 13.48
C ILE A 321 -0.75 -49.69 12.65
N VAL A 322 -1.17 -49.21 11.47
CA VAL A 322 -2.06 -49.95 10.56
C VAL A 322 -1.43 -51.26 10.08
N LEU A 323 -0.14 -51.25 9.71
CA LEU A 323 0.59 -52.45 9.31
C LEU A 323 0.65 -53.51 10.43
N VAL A 324 0.96 -53.10 11.67
CA VAL A 324 0.97 -54.00 12.83
C VAL A 324 -0.42 -54.62 13.05
N MET A 325 -1.48 -53.81 13.00
CA MET A 325 -2.86 -54.28 13.13
C MET A 325 -3.24 -55.27 12.02
N ALA A 326 -2.82 -55.03 10.78
CA ALA A 326 -3.05 -55.91 9.64
C ALA A 326 -2.33 -57.26 9.82
N ILE A 327 -1.07 -57.26 10.28
CA ILE A 327 -0.30 -58.49 10.55
C ILE A 327 -0.99 -59.31 11.65
N ILE A 328 -1.34 -58.69 12.78
CA ILE A 328 -2.06 -59.37 13.88
C ILE A 328 -3.39 -59.94 13.38
N TYR A 329 -4.15 -59.17 12.60
CA TYR A 329 -5.40 -59.60 12.01
C TYR A 329 -5.23 -60.82 11.10
N LEU A 330 -4.21 -60.82 10.22
CA LEU A 330 -3.91 -61.95 9.33
C LEU A 330 -3.54 -63.21 10.10
N ILE A 331 -2.73 -63.09 11.16
CA ILE A 331 -2.39 -64.21 12.05
C ILE A 331 -3.66 -64.79 12.70
N LEU A 332 -4.50 -63.93 13.28
CA LEU A 332 -5.76 -64.35 13.92
C LEU A 332 -6.72 -65.00 12.92
N ARG A 333 -6.83 -64.45 11.70
CA ARG A 333 -7.66 -65.00 10.62
C ARG A 333 -7.14 -66.37 10.16
N TYR A 334 -5.83 -66.52 10.02
CA TYR A 334 -5.20 -67.80 9.67
C TYR A 334 -5.48 -68.86 10.74
N ARG A 335 -5.31 -68.52 12.03
CA ARG A 335 -5.62 -69.42 13.16
C ARG A 335 -7.11 -69.84 13.17
N ARG A 336 -8.03 -68.90 12.93
CA ARG A 336 -9.48 -69.21 12.83
C ARG A 336 -9.79 -70.18 11.68
N LYS A 337 -9.27 -69.93 10.47
CA LYS A 337 -9.46 -70.84 9.32
C LYS A 337 -8.93 -72.25 9.60
N LYS A 338 -7.72 -72.36 10.19
CA LYS A 338 -7.15 -73.66 10.57
C LYS A 338 -8.02 -74.41 11.57
N LYS A 339 -8.56 -73.71 12.58
CA LYS A 339 -9.48 -74.30 13.57
C LYS A 339 -10.77 -74.82 12.91
N MET A 340 -11.33 -74.09 11.94
CA MET A 340 -12.55 -74.53 11.23
C MET A 340 -12.31 -75.75 10.35
N LYS A 341 -11.19 -75.81 9.61
CA LYS A 341 -10.82 -77.00 8.82
C LYS A 341 -10.66 -78.25 9.70
N LYS A 342 -10.00 -78.13 10.85
CA LYS A 342 -9.90 -79.23 11.82
C LYS A 342 -11.27 -79.68 12.31
N LYS A 343 -12.16 -78.75 12.66
CA LYS A 343 -13.53 -79.09 13.07
C LYS A 343 -14.25 -79.93 12.01
N GLN A 344 -14.22 -79.52 10.74
CA GLN A 344 -14.86 -80.26 9.64
C GLN A 344 -14.32 -81.69 9.47
N GLN A 345 -13.04 -81.92 9.69
CA GLN A 345 -12.46 -83.27 9.65
C GLN A 345 -12.99 -84.15 10.79
N TYR A 346 -13.07 -83.61 12.00
CA TYR A 346 -13.64 -84.34 13.14
C TYR A 346 -15.14 -84.64 12.97
N THR A 347 -15.93 -83.72 12.40
CA THR A 347 -17.36 -83.99 12.14
C THR A 347 -17.58 -85.09 11.10
N LYS A 348 -16.68 -85.22 10.10
CA LYS A 348 -16.78 -86.30 9.12
C LYS A 348 -16.51 -87.66 9.75
N LEU A 349 -15.47 -87.79 10.57
CA LEU A 349 -15.11 -89.02 11.26
C LEU A 349 -16.15 -89.52 12.27
N LEU A 350 -17.07 -88.65 12.70
CA LEU A 350 -18.11 -88.99 13.69
C LEU A 350 -19.43 -89.44 13.04
N ASN A 351 -19.57 -89.27 11.72
CA ASN A 351 -20.77 -89.61 10.96
C ASN A 351 -20.58 -90.86 10.08
N GLU A 352 -19.37 -91.42 10.04
CA GLU A 352 -19.09 -92.81 9.63
C GLU A 352 -19.17 -93.71 10.86
#